data_AF-A0A973TTC2-F1
#
_entry.id   AF-A0A973TTC2-F1
#
_cell.length_a   1.000
_cell.length_b   1.000
_cell.length_c   1.000
_cell.angle_alpha   90.00
_cell.angle_beta   90.00
_cell.angle_gamma   90.00
#
_symmetry.space_group_name_H-M   'P 1'
#
loop_
_entity.id
_entity.type
_entity.pdbx_description
1 polymer ?
#
loop_
_entity_poly.entity_id
_entity_poly.type
_entity_poly.pdbx_seq_one_letter_code
_entity_poly.pdbx_strand_id
1 'polypeptide(L)'
;MTLPGADTLIIEQPWGLLRHLLGTRYRNDVHDVDGAVVASVSERRAPGPVRRLLRATAFSGRTTFDLALSDRDRQLLLIRKGPGKPPTRVTWPNGSDVGSVRHEGHGAYALLDPSGQRLCLLHEVASFSPGAIVKRDGRRVRRDVLALRPGTPDPVRSLAVAAAVAYDVVRGVGTNHTSAGGFDFPTLT
;
A
#
# COMPACT_ATOMS: atom_id res chain seq x y z
N MET A 1 8.59 -16.32 -7.31
CA MET A 1 9.19 -15.66 -6.12
C MET A 1 8.03 -15.25 -5.25
N THR A 2 7.93 -15.74 -4.02
CA THR A 2 6.74 -15.55 -3.18
C THR A 2 6.97 -14.44 -2.16
N LEU A 3 5.95 -13.62 -1.98
CA LEU A 3 5.85 -12.66 -0.88
C LEU A 3 5.91 -13.35 0.49
N PRO A 4 6.07 -12.59 1.59
CA PRO A 4 5.96 -13.15 2.93
C PRO A 4 4.72 -14.04 3.06
N GLY A 5 4.93 -15.28 3.50
CA GLY A 5 3.90 -16.33 3.55
C GLY A 5 2.82 -16.11 4.60
N ALA A 6 2.92 -15.05 5.42
CA ALA A 6 1.93 -14.73 6.45
C ALA A 6 0.61 -14.25 5.82
N ASP A 7 -0.51 -14.87 6.21
CA ASP A 7 -1.84 -14.47 5.73
C ASP A 7 -2.33 -13.18 6.38
N THR A 8 -1.79 -12.81 7.54
CA THR A 8 -2.05 -11.53 8.19
C THR A 8 -0.78 -10.71 8.25
N LEU A 9 -0.86 -9.47 7.76
CA LEU A 9 0.23 -8.50 7.77
C LEU A 9 -0.21 -7.24 8.53
N ILE A 10 0.70 -6.72 9.36
CA ILE A 10 0.52 -5.45 10.04
C ILE A 10 1.41 -4.42 9.35
N ILE A 11 0.79 -3.40 8.77
CA ILE A 11 1.46 -2.35 8.01
C ILE A 11 1.60 -1.14 8.93
N GLU A 12 2.84 -0.87 9.36
CA GLU A 12 3.17 0.26 10.21
C GLU A 12 3.51 1.49 9.38
N GLN A 13 2.69 2.52 9.56
CA GLN A 13 2.91 3.82 8.97
C GLN A 13 3.37 4.80 10.04
N PRO A 14 4.61 5.33 9.95
CA PRO A 14 5.07 6.32 10.91
C PRO A 14 4.15 7.55 10.97
N TRP A 15 3.76 7.95 12.18
CA TRP A 15 2.78 9.00 12.45
C TRP A 15 3.43 10.18 13.19
N GLY A 16 3.18 11.41 12.75
CA GLY A 16 3.66 12.60 13.48
C GLY A 16 3.61 13.90 12.69
N LEU A 17 3.30 15.00 13.38
CA LEU A 17 3.12 16.35 12.79
C LEU A 17 4.33 16.79 11.93
N LEU A 18 5.55 16.58 12.43
CA LEU A 18 6.79 16.89 11.72
C LEU A 18 7.01 16.03 10.47
N ARG A 19 6.51 14.78 10.43
CA ARG A 19 6.57 13.95 9.22
C ARG A 19 5.53 14.39 8.19
N HIS A 20 4.36 14.87 8.60
CA HIS A 20 3.40 15.45 7.66
C HIS A 20 3.89 16.80 7.08
N LEU A 21 4.72 17.53 7.83
CA LEU A 21 5.31 18.79 7.37
C LEU A 21 6.63 18.60 6.57
N LEU A 22 7.45 17.60 6.93
CA LEU A 22 8.80 17.41 6.37
C LEU A 22 9.00 16.09 5.61
N GLY A 23 8.17 15.09 5.88
CA GLY A 23 8.29 13.71 5.40
C GLY A 23 7.75 13.54 3.99
N THR A 24 8.61 13.74 3.01
CA THR A 24 8.25 13.58 1.60
C THR A 24 8.29 12.16 1.10
N ARG A 25 9.05 11.30 1.76
CA ARG A 25 9.28 9.92 1.33
C ARG A 25 8.32 8.99 2.05
N TYR A 26 7.49 8.32 1.26
CA TYR A 26 6.68 7.20 1.68
C TYR A 26 7.60 6.09 2.19
N ARG A 27 7.37 5.68 3.43
CA ARG A 27 8.03 4.53 4.04
C ARG A 27 7.10 3.89 5.05
N ASN A 28 6.88 2.59 4.91
CA ASN A 28 6.14 1.77 5.85
C ASN A 28 6.97 0.52 6.16
N ASP A 29 6.82 -0.01 7.35
CA ASP A 29 7.36 -1.32 7.71
C ASP A 29 6.19 -2.31 7.78
N VAL A 30 6.41 -3.55 7.33
CA VAL A 30 5.41 -4.61 7.29
C VAL A 30 5.85 -5.69 8.25
N HIS A 31 4.95 -6.07 9.15
CA HIS A 31 5.18 -7.05 10.19
C HIS A 31 4.24 -8.23 10.02
N ASP A 32 4.63 -9.39 10.53
CA ASP A 32 3.70 -10.47 10.79
C ASP A 32 2.88 -10.21 12.08
N VAL A 33 2.06 -11.19 12.45
CA VAL A 33 1.22 -11.16 13.66
C VAL A 33 2.02 -11.17 14.95
N ASP A 34 3.20 -11.79 14.94
CA ASP A 34 4.12 -11.84 16.09
C ASP A 34 4.92 -10.53 16.24
N GLY A 35 4.77 -9.62 15.28
CA GLY A 35 5.36 -8.29 15.29
C GLY A 35 6.77 -8.24 14.72
N ALA A 36 7.28 -9.33 14.15
CA ALA A 36 8.56 -9.37 13.46
C ALA A 36 8.45 -8.67 12.10
N VAL A 37 9.48 -7.91 11.72
CA VAL A 37 9.51 -7.22 10.42
C VAL A 37 9.74 -8.27 9.33
N VAL A 38 8.79 -8.35 8.39
CA VAL A 38 8.84 -9.27 7.24
C VAL A 38 9.10 -8.56 5.93
N ALA A 39 8.82 -7.26 5.83
CA ALA A 39 9.17 -6.45 4.69
C ALA A 39 9.17 -4.95 5.05
N SER A 40 9.71 -4.13 4.16
CA SER A 40 9.61 -2.68 4.21
C SER A 40 9.19 -2.14 2.84
N VAL A 41 8.45 -1.04 2.84
CA VAL A 41 8.05 -0.34 1.63
C VAL A 41 8.69 1.02 1.63
N SER A 42 9.31 1.40 0.52
CA SER A 42 9.95 2.71 0.39
C SER A 42 9.87 3.25 -1.04
N GLU A 43 9.91 4.57 -1.18
CA GLU A 43 10.06 5.20 -2.50
C GLU A 43 11.44 4.92 -3.11
N ARG A 44 11.45 4.40 -4.35
CA ARG A 44 12.69 4.16 -5.11
C ARG A 44 13.37 5.44 -5.58
N ARG A 45 12.59 6.52 -5.75
CA ARG A 45 13.08 7.83 -6.17
C ARG A 45 12.49 8.87 -5.25
N ALA A 46 13.33 9.76 -4.76
CA ALA A 46 12.87 10.90 -3.98
C ALA A 46 11.89 11.74 -4.82
N PRO A 47 10.74 12.18 -4.27
CA PRO A 47 9.88 13.08 -4.99
C PRO A 47 10.59 14.42 -5.18
N GLY A 48 10.63 14.89 -6.43
CA GLY A 48 11.12 16.23 -6.74
C GLY A 48 10.28 17.33 -6.05
N PRO A 49 10.78 18.57 -5.99
CA PRO A 49 10.17 19.68 -5.23
C PRO A 49 8.69 19.93 -5.60
N VAL A 50 8.34 19.81 -6.89
CA VAL A 50 6.95 19.94 -7.37
C VAL A 50 6.05 18.81 -6.84
N ARG A 51 6.55 17.57 -6.78
CA ARG A 51 5.78 16.43 -6.26
C ARG A 51 5.58 16.51 -4.75
N ARG A 52 6.58 17.05 -4.02
CA ARG A 52 6.46 17.37 -2.59
C ARG A 52 5.30 18.33 -2.35
N LEU A 53 5.17 19.37 -3.18
CA LEU A 53 4.07 20.33 -3.08
C LEU A 53 2.70 19.70 -3.42
N LEU A 54 2.62 18.94 -4.52
CA LEU A 54 1.36 18.31 -4.95
C LEU A 54 0.82 17.29 -3.93
N ARG A 55 1.70 16.53 -3.25
CA ARG A 55 1.29 15.60 -2.19
C ARG A 55 0.81 16.29 -0.91
N ALA A 56 1.16 17.56 -0.71
CA ALA A 56 0.65 18.38 0.40
C ALA A 56 -0.72 19.01 0.11
N THR A 57 -1.29 18.78 -1.08
CA THR A 57 -2.57 19.33 -1.54
C THR A 57 -3.57 18.24 -1.89
N ALA A 58 -4.85 18.59 -2.06
CA ALA A 58 -5.95 17.69 -2.47
C ALA A 58 -5.76 17.01 -3.86
N PHE A 59 -4.64 17.25 -4.54
CA PHE A 59 -4.26 16.58 -5.79
C PHE A 59 -3.45 15.29 -5.59
N SER A 60 -3.21 14.86 -4.36
CA SER A 60 -2.39 13.68 -4.05
C SER A 60 -2.84 12.41 -4.80
N GLY A 61 -4.14 12.21 -5.02
CA GLY A 61 -4.69 11.10 -5.83
C GLY A 61 -4.32 11.11 -7.32
N ARG A 62 -3.78 12.22 -7.84
CA ARG A 62 -3.25 12.35 -9.20
C ARG A 62 -1.72 12.28 -9.26
N THR A 63 -1.06 12.14 -8.11
CA THR A 63 0.39 12.11 -8.04
C THR A 63 0.95 10.76 -8.42
N THR A 64 2.11 10.81 -9.06
CA THR A 64 2.89 9.63 -9.40
C THR A 64 3.59 9.09 -8.15
N PHE A 65 3.75 7.78 -8.09
CA PHE A 65 4.58 7.13 -7.09
C PHE A 65 5.30 5.93 -7.69
N ASP A 66 6.42 5.57 -7.07
CA ASP A 66 7.27 4.45 -7.43
C ASP A 66 7.84 3.87 -6.13
N LEU A 67 7.22 2.78 -5.66
CA LEU A 67 7.53 2.12 -4.41
C LEU A 67 8.21 0.78 -4.67
N ALA A 68 9.13 0.41 -3.80
CA ALA A 68 9.64 -0.94 -3.69
C ALA A 68 9.19 -1.55 -2.36
N LEU A 69 8.57 -2.73 -2.43
CA LEU A 69 8.44 -3.63 -1.30
C LEU A 69 9.68 -4.50 -1.26
N SER A 70 10.39 -4.54 -0.14
CA SER A 70 11.67 -5.23 0.01
C SER A 70 11.75 -6.01 1.31
N ASP A 71 12.40 -7.17 1.29
CA ASP A 71 12.78 -7.94 2.49
C ASP A 71 14.31 -8.03 2.54
N ARG A 72 14.93 -7.66 3.67
CA ARG A 72 16.39 -7.69 3.91
C ARG A 72 17.20 -7.27 2.67
N ASP A 73 16.93 -6.05 2.18
CA ASP A 73 17.55 -5.41 1.00
C ASP A 73 17.23 -6.03 -0.38
N ARG A 74 16.47 -7.12 -0.44
CA ARG A 74 15.98 -7.71 -1.68
C ARG A 74 14.62 -7.12 -2.05
N GLN A 75 14.52 -6.54 -3.25
CA GLN A 75 13.24 -6.12 -3.80
C GLN A 75 12.36 -7.35 -4.09
N LEU A 76 11.10 -7.28 -3.66
CA LEU A 76 10.08 -8.29 -3.86
C LEU A 76 9.06 -7.85 -4.90
N LEU A 77 8.59 -6.59 -4.81
CA LEU A 77 7.64 -5.99 -5.75
C LEU A 77 7.96 -4.53 -6.01
N LEU A 78 7.62 -4.09 -7.22
CA LEU A 78 7.64 -2.71 -7.64
C LEU A 78 6.21 -2.24 -7.86
N ILE A 79 5.84 -1.12 -7.23
CA ILE A 79 4.47 -0.60 -7.25
C ILE A 79 4.50 0.82 -7.79
N ARG A 80 3.91 1.03 -8.96
CA ARG A 80 4.01 2.30 -9.68
C ARG A 80 2.65 2.84 -10.10
N LYS A 81 2.48 4.15 -9.97
CA LYS A 81 1.36 4.87 -10.58
C LYS A 81 1.85 6.02 -11.45
N GLY A 82 1.32 6.08 -12.66
CA GLY A 82 1.53 7.18 -13.60
C GLY A 82 0.72 8.44 -13.26
N PRO A 83 0.90 9.54 -13.99
CA PRO A 83 0.12 10.77 -13.76
C PRO A 83 -1.37 10.55 -14.08
N GLY A 84 -2.26 11.25 -13.36
CA GLY A 84 -3.71 11.18 -13.56
C GLY A 84 -4.38 10.13 -12.67
N LYS A 85 -5.33 9.34 -13.22
CA LYS A 85 -5.99 8.24 -12.51
C LYS A 85 -5.73 6.85 -13.16
N PRO A 86 -4.51 6.51 -13.60
CA PRO A 86 -4.25 5.19 -14.13
C PRO A 86 -4.33 4.13 -13.03
N PRO A 87 -4.56 2.85 -13.38
CA PRO A 87 -4.34 1.74 -12.47
C PRO A 87 -2.92 1.78 -11.90
N THR A 88 -2.79 1.35 -10.65
CA THR A 88 -1.50 1.14 -10.00
C THR A 88 -0.90 -0.14 -10.54
N ARG A 89 0.22 -0.06 -11.25
CA ARG A 89 0.92 -1.22 -11.82
C ARG A 89 1.80 -1.89 -10.78
N VAL A 90 1.81 -3.21 -10.80
CA VAL A 90 2.64 -4.04 -9.94
C VAL A 90 3.51 -4.92 -10.83
N THR A 91 4.81 -4.87 -10.62
CA THR A 91 5.77 -5.70 -11.37
C THR A 91 6.71 -6.41 -10.41
N TRP A 92 7.25 -7.53 -10.87
CA TRP A 92 8.41 -8.15 -10.24
C TRP A 92 9.67 -7.29 -10.46
N PRO A 93 10.72 -7.46 -9.65
CA PRO A 93 11.98 -6.71 -9.79
C PRO A 93 12.69 -6.92 -11.13
N ASN A 94 12.49 -8.09 -11.76
CA ASN A 94 13.00 -8.42 -13.08
C ASN A 94 12.24 -7.70 -14.23
N GLY A 95 11.24 -6.88 -13.91
CA GLY A 95 10.44 -6.14 -14.88
C GLY A 95 9.24 -6.90 -15.45
N SER A 96 9.02 -8.16 -15.07
CA SER A 96 7.81 -8.90 -15.50
C SER A 96 6.57 -8.39 -14.77
N ASP A 97 5.47 -8.22 -15.52
CA ASP A 97 4.22 -7.68 -15.00
C ASP A 97 3.50 -8.71 -14.12
N VAL A 98 3.07 -8.27 -12.93
CA VAL A 98 2.16 -9.02 -12.05
C VAL A 98 0.73 -8.72 -12.42
N GLY A 99 0.44 -7.45 -12.71
CA GLY A 99 -0.88 -6.94 -13.01
C GLY A 99 -1.06 -5.50 -12.54
N SER A 100 -2.30 -5.12 -12.24
CA SER A 100 -2.58 -3.78 -11.73
C SER A 100 -3.77 -3.73 -10.78
N VAL A 101 -3.83 -2.65 -9.98
CA VAL A 101 -4.91 -2.37 -9.05
C VAL A 101 -5.65 -1.11 -9.51
N ARG A 102 -6.97 -1.21 -9.72
CA ARG A 102 -7.80 -0.11 -10.19
C ARG A 102 -8.92 0.19 -9.18
N HIS A 103 -9.08 1.46 -8.83
CA HIS A 103 -10.23 1.91 -8.04
C HIS A 103 -11.49 1.95 -8.93
N GLU A 104 -12.57 1.27 -8.53
CA GLU A 104 -13.81 1.16 -9.30
C GLU A 104 -14.97 2.01 -8.74
N GLY A 105 -14.73 2.80 -7.68
CA GLY A 105 -15.78 3.57 -7.00
C GLY A 105 -16.29 2.86 -5.75
N HIS A 106 -17.01 3.59 -4.89
CA HIS A 106 -17.54 3.07 -3.60
C HIS A 106 -16.48 2.40 -2.70
N GLY A 107 -15.20 2.81 -2.83
CA GLY A 107 -14.09 2.21 -2.08
C GLY A 107 -13.67 0.82 -2.57
N ALA A 108 -14.21 0.32 -3.68
CA ALA A 108 -13.84 -0.96 -4.28
C ALA A 108 -12.57 -0.84 -5.13
N TYR A 109 -11.76 -1.90 -5.07
CA TYR A 109 -10.52 -2.04 -5.84
C TYR A 109 -10.55 -3.33 -6.63
N ALA A 110 -10.46 -3.25 -7.94
CA ALA A 110 -10.28 -4.41 -8.80
C ALA A 110 -8.80 -4.78 -8.89
N LEU A 111 -8.53 -6.08 -8.79
CA LEU A 111 -7.25 -6.70 -9.08
C LEU A 111 -7.30 -7.19 -10.51
N LEU A 112 -6.43 -6.63 -11.35
CA LEU A 112 -6.39 -6.89 -12.79
C LEU A 112 -5.12 -7.68 -13.12
N ASP A 113 -5.21 -8.61 -14.05
CA ASP A 113 -4.06 -9.33 -14.60
C ASP A 113 -3.19 -8.40 -15.50
N PRO A 114 -2.09 -8.90 -16.08
CA PRO A 114 -1.24 -8.10 -16.98
C PRO A 114 -1.96 -7.61 -18.25
N SER A 115 -3.00 -8.31 -18.72
CA SER A 115 -3.81 -7.92 -19.88
C SER A 115 -4.88 -6.87 -19.56
N GLY A 116 -5.12 -6.60 -18.26
CA GLY A 116 -6.15 -5.70 -17.78
C GLY A 116 -7.49 -6.38 -17.50
N GLN A 117 -7.57 -7.71 -17.62
CA GLN A 117 -8.76 -8.48 -17.24
C GLN A 117 -8.89 -8.54 -15.72
N ARG A 118 -10.12 -8.36 -15.21
CA ARG A 118 -10.39 -8.44 -13.78
C ARG A 118 -10.27 -9.89 -13.29
N LEU A 119 -9.41 -10.10 -12.30
CA LEU A 119 -9.29 -11.35 -11.57
C LEU A 119 -10.37 -11.44 -10.48
N CYS A 120 -10.46 -10.40 -9.65
CA CYS A 120 -11.40 -10.29 -8.53
C CYS A 120 -11.43 -8.84 -7.99
N LEU A 121 -12.30 -8.58 -7.02
CA LEU A 121 -12.26 -7.41 -6.16
C LEU A 121 -11.41 -7.69 -4.91
N LEU A 122 -10.70 -6.67 -4.41
CA LEU A 122 -9.82 -6.80 -3.26
C LEU A 122 -10.54 -7.37 -2.03
N HIS A 123 -11.78 -6.94 -1.76
CA HIS A 123 -12.56 -7.39 -0.60
C HIS A 123 -12.99 -8.86 -0.68
N GLU A 124 -12.93 -9.49 -1.87
CA GLU A 124 -13.26 -10.91 -2.03
C GLU A 124 -12.12 -11.82 -1.54
N VAL A 125 -10.90 -11.28 -1.42
CA VAL A 125 -9.68 -12.04 -1.11
C VAL A 125 -8.90 -11.48 0.09
N ALA A 126 -9.22 -10.27 0.54
CA ALA A 126 -8.55 -9.62 1.65
C ALA A 126 -9.49 -8.67 2.40
N SER A 127 -9.38 -8.64 3.72
CA SER A 127 -9.89 -7.53 4.53
C SER A 127 -8.74 -6.59 4.88
N PHE A 128 -9.03 -5.28 4.86
CA PHE A 128 -8.09 -4.25 5.27
C PHE A 128 -8.74 -3.43 6.36
N SER A 129 -8.08 -3.29 7.50
CA SER A 129 -8.58 -2.52 8.64
C SER A 129 -7.56 -1.43 8.99
N PRO A 130 -7.88 -0.16 8.72
CA PRO A 130 -7.06 0.95 9.20
C PRO A 130 -7.00 0.90 10.72
N GLY A 131 -5.80 0.90 11.29
CA GLY A 131 -5.66 0.75 12.73
C GLY A 131 -5.54 2.06 13.48
N ALA A 132 -5.40 1.93 14.79
CA ALA A 132 -5.17 3.05 15.69
C ALA A 132 -3.71 3.54 15.63
N ILE A 133 -3.50 4.78 16.06
CA ILE A 133 -2.17 5.34 16.29
C ILE A 133 -1.70 4.86 17.66
N VAL A 134 -0.58 4.15 17.70
CA VAL A 134 0.03 3.62 18.91
C VAL A 134 1.46 4.13 19.07
N LYS A 135 2.04 3.99 20.28
CA LYS A 135 3.46 4.28 20.54
C LYS A 135 4.26 2.98 20.49
N ARG A 136 5.27 2.89 19.62
CA ARG A 136 6.20 1.76 19.46
C ARG A 136 7.63 2.28 19.36
N ASP A 137 8.54 1.71 20.12
CA ASP A 137 9.98 2.09 20.12
C ASP A 137 10.21 3.61 20.22
N GLY A 138 9.42 4.26 21.08
CA GLY A 138 9.47 5.71 21.30
C GLY A 138 8.82 6.57 20.20
N ARG A 139 8.28 5.97 19.14
CA ARG A 139 7.67 6.66 17.98
C ARG A 139 6.17 6.41 17.93
N ARG A 140 5.40 7.31 17.31
CA ARG A 140 3.99 7.08 17.00
C ARG A 140 3.88 6.43 15.63
N VAL A 141 3.07 5.38 15.52
CA VAL A 141 2.81 4.64 14.28
C VAL A 141 1.33 4.33 14.17
N ARG A 142 0.75 4.40 12.97
CA ARG A 142 -0.55 3.79 12.67
C ARG A 142 -0.32 2.34 12.23
N ARG A 143 -1.05 1.38 12.79
CA ARG A 143 -0.89 -0.05 12.49
C ARG A 143 -2.08 -0.59 11.72
N ASP A 144 -2.03 -0.53 10.40
CA ASP A 144 -3.10 -1.07 9.56
C ASP A 144 -2.97 -2.60 9.48
N VAL A 145 -4.10 -3.31 9.43
CA VAL A 145 -4.11 -4.78 9.35
C VAL A 145 -4.62 -5.18 7.98
N LEU A 146 -3.84 -6.00 7.28
CA LEU A 146 -4.28 -6.74 6.10
C LEU A 146 -4.45 -8.20 6.50
N ALA A 147 -5.64 -8.76 6.35
CA ALA A 147 -5.86 -10.19 6.44
C ALA A 147 -6.25 -10.73 5.06
N LEU A 148 -5.39 -11.57 4.50
CA LEU A 148 -5.61 -12.28 3.25
C LEU A 148 -6.35 -13.58 3.53
N ARG A 149 -7.18 -14.02 2.59
CA ARG A 149 -7.74 -15.36 2.63
C ARG A 149 -6.59 -16.39 2.57
N PRO A 150 -6.54 -17.37 3.48
CA PRO A 150 -5.50 -18.39 3.45
C PRO A 150 -5.42 -19.10 2.10
N GLY A 151 -4.20 -19.33 1.62
CA GLY A 151 -3.95 -19.99 0.33
C GLY A 151 -4.27 -19.14 -0.91
N THR A 152 -4.50 -17.83 -0.77
CA THR A 152 -4.66 -16.93 -1.92
C THR A 152 -3.44 -17.04 -2.84
N PRO A 153 -3.61 -17.44 -4.12
CA PRO A 153 -2.49 -17.66 -5.02
C PRO A 153 -1.94 -16.34 -5.59
N ASP A 154 -0.71 -16.39 -6.10
CA ASP A 154 -0.21 -15.35 -6.99
C ASP A 154 -0.88 -15.46 -8.38
N PRO A 155 -1.13 -14.34 -9.08
CA PRO A 155 -0.70 -12.97 -8.76
C PRO A 155 -1.63 -12.22 -7.79
N VAL A 156 -2.77 -12.79 -7.42
CA VAL A 156 -3.80 -12.13 -6.59
C VAL A 156 -3.26 -11.70 -5.23
N ARG A 157 -2.49 -12.57 -4.57
CA ARG A 157 -1.81 -12.26 -3.30
C ARG A 157 -0.90 -11.05 -3.45
N SER A 158 -0.07 -11.02 -4.49
CA SER A 158 0.83 -9.92 -4.77
C SER A 158 0.12 -8.60 -5.04
N LEU A 159 -0.98 -8.63 -5.78
CA LEU A 159 -1.79 -7.45 -6.04
C LEU A 159 -2.49 -6.95 -4.77
N ALA A 160 -2.99 -7.85 -3.92
CA ALA A 160 -3.63 -7.49 -2.65
C ALA A 160 -2.66 -6.85 -1.66
N VAL A 161 -1.46 -7.43 -1.49
CA VAL A 161 -0.40 -6.85 -0.65
C VAL A 161 0.03 -5.50 -1.20
N ALA A 162 0.22 -5.36 -2.52
CA ALA A 162 0.57 -4.09 -3.14
C ALA A 162 -0.51 -3.01 -2.93
N ALA A 163 -1.80 -3.37 -3.00
CA ALA A 163 -2.90 -2.46 -2.74
C ALA A 163 -2.90 -1.97 -1.28
N ALA A 164 -2.68 -2.88 -0.33
CA ALA A 164 -2.68 -2.58 1.10
C ALA A 164 -1.48 -1.71 1.51
N VAL A 165 -0.28 -2.06 1.06
CA VAL A 165 0.93 -1.31 1.43
C VAL A 165 1.05 0.05 0.74
N ALA A 166 0.28 0.29 -0.32
CA ALA A 166 0.19 1.58 -1.01
C ALA A 166 -1.15 2.30 -0.74
N TYR A 167 -1.93 1.85 0.25
CA TYR A 167 -3.33 2.21 0.46
C TYR A 167 -3.65 3.71 0.44
N ASP A 168 -2.97 4.53 1.26
CA ASP A 168 -3.25 5.98 1.31
C ASP A 168 -2.88 6.68 0.00
N VAL A 169 -1.88 6.15 -0.71
CA VAL A 169 -1.48 6.66 -2.02
C VAL A 169 -2.50 6.29 -3.08
N VAL A 170 -3.02 5.06 -3.02
CA VAL A 170 -4.07 4.54 -3.90
C VAL A 170 -5.38 5.31 -3.69
N ARG A 171 -5.76 5.61 -2.45
CA ARG A 171 -6.95 6.41 -2.10
C ARG A 171 -6.82 7.90 -2.41
N GLY A 172 -5.62 8.39 -2.71
CA GLY A 172 -5.39 9.83 -2.83
C GLY A 172 -5.61 10.58 -1.53
N VAL A 173 -5.37 9.90 -0.41
CA VAL A 173 -5.26 10.50 0.93
C VAL A 173 -3.82 11.02 1.11
N GLY A 174 -2.88 10.70 0.21
CA GLY A 174 -1.54 11.27 0.25
C GLY A 174 -0.76 10.90 1.52
N THR A 175 0.45 11.44 1.68
CA THR A 175 1.31 11.17 2.87
C THR A 175 1.06 12.15 4.02
N ASN A 176 0.25 13.17 3.77
CA ASN A 176 0.02 14.30 4.68
C ASN A 176 -1.40 14.37 5.24
N HIS A 177 -2.33 13.53 4.78
CA HIS A 177 -3.65 13.50 5.38
C HIS A 177 -3.72 12.44 6.48
N THR A 178 -4.31 12.84 7.60
CA THR A 178 -4.67 11.95 8.68
C THR A 178 -5.90 11.15 8.25
N SER A 179 -5.74 9.94 7.70
CA SER A 179 -6.82 8.95 7.63
C SER A 179 -7.13 8.48 9.06
N ALA A 180 -7.74 9.37 9.85
CA ALA A 180 -8.25 9.14 11.19
C ALA A 180 -9.79 9.06 11.20
N GLY A 181 -10.44 9.17 10.03
CA GLY A 181 -11.86 8.85 9.87
C GLY A 181 -12.01 7.35 9.66
N GLY A 182 -12.54 6.65 10.66
CA GLY A 182 -12.97 5.27 10.52
C GLY A 182 -13.94 5.16 9.34
N PHE A 183 -13.61 4.29 8.40
CA PHE A 183 -14.55 3.85 7.39
C PHE A 183 -14.70 2.35 7.55
N ASP A 184 -15.93 1.94 7.80
CA ASP A 184 -16.33 0.55 7.79
C ASP A 184 -16.08 -0.01 6.40
N PHE A 185 -15.15 -0.94 6.31
CA PHE A 185 -15.28 -1.98 5.31
C PHE A 185 -16.49 -2.82 5.73
N PRO A 186 -17.30 -3.33 4.79
CA PRO A 186 -18.25 -4.37 5.15
C PRO A 186 -17.46 -5.50 5.82
N THR A 187 -17.66 -5.67 7.12
CA THR A 187 -17.21 -6.83 7.87
C THR A 187 -17.82 -8.05 7.20
N LEU A 188 -16.99 -9.04 6.89
CA LEU A 188 -17.45 -10.35 6.42
C LEU A 188 -18.48 -10.90 7.42
N THR A 189 -19.75 -10.94 7.02
CA THR A 189 -20.77 -11.83 7.60
C THR A 189 -20.91 -13.05 6.72
#